data_AF-A0A399WIL8-F1
#
_entry.id   AF-A0A399WIL8-F1
#
_cell.length_a   1.000
_cell.length_b   1.000
_cell.length_c   1.000
_cell.angle_alpha   90.00
_cell.angle_beta   90.00
_cell.angle_gamma   90.00
#
_symmetry.space_group_name_H-M   'P 1'
#
loop_
_entity.id
_entity.type
_entity.pdbx_description
1 polymer ?
#
loop_
_entity_poly.entity_id
_entity_poly.type
_entity_poly.pdbx_seq_one_letter_code
_entity_poly.pdbx_strand_id
1 'polypeptide(L)'
;MTTILAIGPHPDDIEGGMGGSILKLVALGYDVHILDLTNGEPTPHGSPEIRREEWEHSTALLGVKSRTVLDLPNRYLMDGIEARKKVAAVIRKMRPQALFLPYWIDAHPDHIQTTQIGEAARFYAKLTKSDIPGDPCYPTHIFYYLCSHFRVHVTPSFILDISKEFKKKLEIARVYQSQFAYDDERWNYISSSLTAKNQYYGNLIRTDYGEPFMSREQIGLKDIRDIL
;
A
#
# COMPACT_ATOMS: atom_id res chain seq x y z
N MET A 1 -10.98 16.02 -8.06
CA MET A 1 -10.49 14.64 -8.26
C MET A 1 -9.98 14.18 -6.91
N THR A 2 -10.29 12.95 -6.49
CA THR A 2 -9.92 12.49 -5.15
C THR A 2 -8.51 11.94 -5.16
N THR A 3 -7.64 12.46 -4.30
CA THR A 3 -6.23 12.06 -4.21
C THR A 3 -6.03 11.02 -3.11
N ILE A 4 -5.32 9.94 -3.44
CA ILE A 4 -5.03 8.81 -2.56
C ILE A 4 -3.52 8.64 -2.46
N LEU A 5 -3.01 8.37 -1.26
CA LEU A 5 -1.61 8.04 -1.05
C LEU A 5 -1.51 6.65 -0.40
N ALA A 6 -1.01 5.67 -1.15
CA ALA A 6 -0.63 4.36 -0.62
C ALA A 6 0.82 4.41 -0.14
N ILE A 7 1.04 4.04 1.11
CA ILE A 7 2.34 4.09 1.78
C ILE A 7 2.74 2.67 2.16
N GLY A 8 3.95 2.25 1.80
CA GLY A 8 4.48 0.92 2.07
C GLY A 8 5.93 0.99 2.55
N PRO A 9 6.43 -0.06 3.25
CA PRO A 9 7.81 -0.10 3.67
C PRO A 9 8.75 -0.32 2.48
N HIS A 10 8.41 -1.25 1.59
CA HIS A 10 9.24 -1.62 0.46
C HIS A 10 8.43 -1.67 -0.86
N PRO A 11 9.12 -1.48 -2.01
CA PRO A 11 8.51 -1.65 -3.31
C PRO A 11 8.11 -3.10 -3.60
N ASP A 12 6.82 -3.45 -3.47
CA ASP A 12 6.15 -4.72 -3.77
C ASP A 12 4.98 -4.97 -2.80
N ASP A 13 5.09 -4.44 -1.58
CA ASP A 13 4.12 -4.61 -0.49
C ASP A 13 2.74 -4.07 -0.86
N ILE A 14 2.72 -2.88 -1.48
CA ILE A 14 1.50 -2.20 -1.90
C ILE A 14 0.84 -2.99 -3.03
N GLU A 15 1.61 -3.48 -3.99
CA GLU A 15 1.10 -4.29 -5.11
C GLU A 15 0.54 -5.63 -4.64
N GLY A 16 1.22 -6.32 -3.74
CA GLY A 16 0.75 -7.56 -3.14
C GLY A 16 -0.51 -7.35 -2.29
N GLY A 17 -0.52 -6.28 -1.49
CA GLY A 17 -1.60 -5.97 -0.56
C GLY A 17 -2.85 -5.38 -1.20
N MET A 18 -2.68 -4.42 -2.11
CA MET A 18 -3.78 -3.62 -2.69
C MET A 18 -3.62 -3.26 -4.18
N GLY A 19 -2.79 -3.99 -4.93
CA GLY A 19 -2.54 -3.68 -6.35
C GLY A 19 -3.79 -3.73 -7.23
N GLY A 20 -4.76 -4.60 -6.93
CA GLY A 20 -6.03 -4.66 -7.67
C GLY A 20 -6.89 -3.43 -7.39
N SER A 21 -6.93 -2.98 -6.14
CA SER A 21 -7.62 -1.77 -5.73
C SER A 21 -6.99 -0.53 -6.34
N ILE A 22 -5.67 -0.45 -6.45
CA ILE A 22 -4.99 0.65 -7.15
C ILE A 22 -5.43 0.72 -8.60
N LEU A 23 -5.40 -0.40 -9.32
CA LEU A 23 -5.86 -0.46 -10.71
C LEU A 23 -7.32 0.02 -10.85
N LYS A 24 -8.20 -0.43 -9.95
CA LYS A 24 -9.61 -0.04 -9.94
C LYS A 24 -9.78 1.46 -9.64
N LEU A 25 -9.06 1.98 -8.65
CA LEU A 25 -9.09 3.40 -8.30
C LEU A 25 -8.57 4.29 -9.43
N VAL A 26 -7.47 3.91 -10.09
CA VAL A 26 -6.97 4.62 -11.27
C VAL A 26 -8.01 4.60 -12.40
N ALA A 27 -8.62 3.45 -12.68
CA ALA A 27 -9.66 3.32 -13.71
C ALA A 27 -10.92 4.17 -13.41
N LEU A 28 -11.22 4.39 -12.13
CA LEU A 28 -12.30 5.27 -11.67
C LEU A 28 -11.93 6.77 -11.69
N GLY A 29 -10.70 7.12 -12.08
CA GLY A 29 -10.23 8.50 -12.17
C GLY A 29 -9.78 9.10 -10.84
N TYR A 30 -9.33 8.28 -9.88
CA TYR A 30 -8.66 8.78 -8.69
C TYR A 30 -7.19 9.11 -8.98
N ASP A 31 -6.66 10.17 -8.38
CA ASP A 31 -5.24 10.48 -8.41
C ASP A 31 -4.52 9.63 -7.35
N VAL A 32 -4.06 8.44 -7.75
CA VAL A 32 -3.37 7.51 -6.84
C VAL A 32 -1.86 7.78 -6.88
N HIS A 33 -1.26 7.95 -5.71
CA HIS A 33 0.18 8.10 -5.51
C HIS A 33 0.71 6.97 -4.62
N ILE A 34 1.96 6.58 -4.84
CA ILE A 34 2.68 5.60 -4.01
C ILE A 34 3.85 6.27 -3.29
N LEU A 35 4.04 5.91 -2.03
CA LEU A 35 5.19 6.27 -1.21
C LEU A 35 5.81 5.01 -0.59
N ASP A 36 7.00 4.64 -1.02
CA ASP A 36 7.79 3.60 -0.34
C ASP A 36 8.75 4.28 0.64
N LEU A 37 8.82 3.76 1.86
CA LEU A 37 9.69 4.33 2.89
C LEU A 37 11.16 3.95 2.66
N THR A 38 11.41 2.80 2.05
CA THR A 38 12.75 2.29 1.74
C THR A 38 12.77 1.82 0.28
N ASN A 39 13.96 1.54 -0.27
CA ASN A 39 14.07 0.86 -1.57
C ASN A 39 13.95 -0.68 -1.48
N GLY A 40 13.80 -1.23 -0.27
CA GLY A 40 13.75 -2.67 0.00
C GLY A 40 15.08 -3.41 0.00
N GLU A 41 16.22 -2.78 -0.27
CA GLU A 41 17.54 -3.44 -0.25
C GLU A 41 18.23 -3.33 1.12
N PRO A 42 18.95 -4.35 1.60
CA PRO A 42 19.37 -5.54 0.85
C PRO A 42 18.31 -6.65 0.77
N THR A 43 18.27 -7.39 -0.35
CA THR A 43 17.51 -8.65 -0.49
C THR A 43 18.38 -9.79 -1.04
N PRO A 44 17.98 -11.07 -0.88
CA PRO A 44 18.82 -12.20 -1.33
C PRO A 44 19.07 -12.27 -2.84
N HIS A 45 18.14 -11.78 -3.66
CA HIS A 45 18.20 -11.89 -5.13
C HIS A 45 18.11 -10.53 -5.84
N GLY A 46 18.08 -9.43 -5.10
CA GLY A 46 18.00 -8.07 -5.63
C GLY A 46 19.31 -7.30 -5.54
N SER A 47 19.27 -6.10 -6.12
CA SER A 47 20.23 -5.02 -5.93
C SER A 47 19.46 -3.70 -5.99
N PRO A 48 20.03 -2.57 -5.56
CA PRO A 48 19.37 -1.27 -5.65
C PRO A 48 18.92 -0.91 -7.07
N GLU A 49 19.69 -1.33 -8.08
CA GLU A 49 19.42 -1.14 -9.50
C GLU A 49 18.28 -2.04 -9.98
N ILE A 50 18.33 -3.34 -9.67
CA ILE A 50 17.28 -4.30 -10.05
C ILE A 50 15.95 -3.88 -9.45
N ARG A 51 15.93 -3.60 -8.14
CA ARG A 51 14.72 -3.17 -7.44
C ARG A 51 14.15 -1.91 -8.10
N ARG A 52 15.02 -0.98 -8.51
CA ARG A 52 14.61 0.26 -9.20
C ARG A 52 13.85 -0.01 -10.49
N GLU A 53 14.43 -0.83 -11.34
CA GLU A 53 13.82 -1.22 -12.61
C GLU A 53 12.46 -1.90 -12.38
N GLU A 54 12.37 -2.78 -11.38
CA GLU A 54 11.13 -3.47 -11.04
C GLU A 54 10.03 -2.52 -10.58
N TRP A 55 10.32 -1.60 -9.64
CA TRP A 55 9.29 -0.70 -9.13
C TRP A 55 8.90 0.35 -10.18
N GLU A 56 9.81 0.79 -11.04
CA GLU A 56 9.51 1.69 -12.16
C GLU A 56 8.59 1.01 -13.18
N HIS A 57 8.87 -0.26 -13.50
CA HIS A 57 8.00 -1.05 -14.37
C HIS A 57 6.62 -1.31 -13.73
N SER A 58 6.56 -1.68 -12.45
CA SER A 58 5.30 -1.80 -11.71
C SER A 58 4.49 -0.49 -11.73
N THR A 59 5.16 0.64 -11.49
CA THR A 59 4.54 1.99 -11.52
C THR A 59 3.87 2.27 -12.86
N ALA A 60 4.55 1.96 -13.96
CA ALA A 60 4.02 2.15 -15.31
C ALA A 60 2.78 1.27 -15.57
N LEU A 61 2.79 0.01 -15.12
CA LEU A 61 1.66 -0.91 -15.29
C LEU A 61 0.44 -0.53 -14.44
N LEU A 62 0.66 -0.05 -13.21
CA LEU A 62 -0.40 0.42 -12.31
C LEU A 62 -1.07 1.69 -12.84
N GLY A 63 -0.35 2.54 -13.56
CA GLY A 63 -0.86 3.81 -14.07
C GLY A 63 -1.07 4.85 -12.98
N VAL A 64 -0.33 4.76 -11.87
CA VAL A 64 -0.38 5.73 -10.77
C VAL A 64 0.19 7.09 -11.20
N LYS A 65 -0.26 8.16 -10.53
CA LYS A 65 0.14 9.54 -10.83
C LYS A 65 1.62 9.79 -10.54
N SER A 66 2.12 9.22 -9.45
CA SER A 66 3.54 9.25 -9.11
C SER A 66 3.89 8.19 -8.08
N ARG A 67 5.15 7.75 -8.07
CA ARG A 67 5.77 6.97 -7.00
C ARG A 67 6.95 7.74 -6.42
N THR A 68 7.04 7.79 -5.10
CA THR A 68 8.20 8.37 -4.38
C THR A 68 8.81 7.29 -3.50
N VAL A 69 10.13 7.12 -3.57
CA VAL A 69 10.88 6.21 -2.69
C VAL A 69 11.74 7.07 -1.78
N LEU A 70 11.59 6.93 -0.47
CA LEU A 70 12.44 7.61 0.51
C LEU A 70 13.75 6.86 0.74
N ASP A 71 14.70 7.58 1.31
CA ASP A 71 16.03 7.14 1.70
C ASP A 71 16.07 6.63 3.15
N LEU A 72 15.00 5.98 3.64
CA LEU A 72 15.03 5.35 4.96
C LEU A 72 15.65 3.94 4.87
N PRO A 73 16.35 3.50 5.93
CA PRO A 73 17.10 2.25 5.88
C PRO A 73 16.16 1.05 6.03
N ASN A 74 16.14 0.18 5.02
CA ASN A 74 15.49 -1.13 5.06
C ASN A 74 16.05 -2.02 6.19
N ARG A 75 15.20 -2.84 6.81
CA ARG A 75 15.49 -3.72 7.98
C ARG A 75 15.79 -3.00 9.29
N TYR A 76 15.97 -1.68 9.24
CA TYR A 76 16.26 -0.82 10.38
C TYR A 76 15.27 0.35 10.47
N LEU A 77 14.14 0.24 9.77
CA LEU A 77 13.14 1.28 9.76
C LEU A 77 12.62 1.46 11.18
N MET A 78 12.76 2.66 11.71
CA MET A 78 12.30 3.00 13.05
C MET A 78 11.49 4.27 13.02
N ASP A 79 10.34 4.24 13.70
CA ASP A 79 9.56 5.44 13.92
C ASP A 79 10.37 6.49 14.71
N GLY A 80 10.32 7.73 14.26
CA GLY A 80 11.15 8.82 14.75
C GLY A 80 10.81 10.15 14.07
N ILE A 81 11.23 11.25 14.68
CA ILE A 81 10.86 12.61 14.25
C ILE A 81 11.21 12.84 12.77
N GLU A 82 12.42 12.44 12.35
CA GLU A 82 12.88 12.66 10.98
C GLU A 82 12.09 11.84 9.95
N ALA A 83 11.81 10.56 10.22
CA ALA A 83 10.98 9.73 9.35
C ALA A 83 9.55 10.31 9.22
N ARG A 84 8.94 10.69 10.35
CA ARG A 84 7.61 11.32 10.37
C ARG A 84 7.58 12.62 9.58
N LYS A 85 8.61 13.48 9.69
CA LYS A 85 8.72 14.73 8.92
C LYS A 85 8.85 14.46 7.42
N LYS A 86 9.69 13.50 7.01
CA LYS A 86 9.84 13.11 5.59
C LYS A 86 8.50 12.63 4.99
N VAL A 87 7.78 11.76 5.70
CA VAL A 87 6.46 11.30 5.24
C VAL A 87 5.43 12.42 5.26
N ALA A 88 5.42 13.27 6.29
CA ALA A 88 4.52 14.42 6.37
C ALA A 88 4.77 15.43 5.23
N ALA A 89 6.00 15.63 4.80
CA ALA A 89 6.34 16.46 3.64
C ALA A 89 5.72 15.92 2.35
N VAL A 90 5.76 14.60 2.14
CA VAL A 90 5.09 13.96 1.00
C VAL A 90 3.57 14.11 1.10
N ILE A 91 3.00 13.92 2.30
CA ILE A 91 1.56 14.14 2.54
C ILE A 91 1.16 15.58 2.20
N ARG A 92 1.94 16.60 2.62
CA ARG A 92 1.66 18.02 2.27
C ARG A 92 1.79 18.30 0.78
N LYS A 93 2.77 17.69 0.12
CA LYS A 93 2.99 17.82 -1.32
C LYS A 93 1.82 17.24 -2.13
N MET A 94 1.34 16.05 -1.76
CA MET A 94 0.28 15.35 -2.51
C MET A 94 -1.14 15.75 -2.07
N ARG A 95 -1.29 16.28 -0.86
CA ARG A 95 -2.59 16.65 -0.25
C ARG A 95 -3.65 15.53 -0.35
N PRO A 96 -3.35 14.27 0.02
CA PRO A 96 -4.28 13.17 -0.14
C PRO A 96 -5.49 13.31 0.79
N GLN A 97 -6.65 12.83 0.34
CA GLN A 97 -7.84 12.70 1.17
C GLN A 97 -7.79 11.41 2.00
N ALA A 98 -7.24 10.33 1.44
CA ALA A 98 -7.08 9.05 2.12
C ALA A 98 -5.64 8.54 2.06
N LEU A 99 -5.18 7.98 3.18
CA LEU A 99 -3.94 7.22 3.27
C LEU A 99 -4.26 5.73 3.30
N PHE A 100 -3.44 4.93 2.64
CA PHE A 100 -3.43 3.48 2.79
C PHE A 100 -2.11 3.03 3.40
N LEU A 101 -2.15 2.27 4.49
CA LEU A 101 -0.98 1.79 5.24
C LEU A 101 -1.00 0.26 5.36
N PRO A 102 0.14 -0.40 5.65
CA PRO A 102 0.13 -1.82 6.01
C PRO A 102 -0.75 -2.09 7.23
N TYR A 103 -1.37 -3.26 7.29
CA TYR A 103 -2.02 -3.74 8.50
C TYR A 103 -1.03 -3.80 9.67
N TRP A 104 -1.42 -3.26 10.82
CA TRP A 104 -0.51 -3.01 11.96
C TRP A 104 -0.09 -4.25 12.75
N ILE A 105 -0.60 -5.44 12.40
CA ILE A 105 -0.19 -6.72 13.01
C ILE A 105 0.55 -7.54 11.95
N ASP A 106 1.87 -7.65 12.12
CA ASP A 106 2.76 -8.31 11.18
C ASP A 106 3.97 -8.92 11.91
N ALA A 107 4.60 -9.92 11.30
CA ALA A 107 5.90 -10.42 11.74
C ALA A 107 7.04 -9.50 11.27
N HIS A 108 6.81 -8.75 10.18
CA HIS A 108 7.82 -7.86 9.61
C HIS A 108 7.88 -6.52 10.36
N PRO A 109 9.00 -6.18 11.03
CA PRO A 109 9.10 -4.96 11.83
C PRO A 109 8.90 -3.70 10.99
N ASP A 110 9.46 -3.63 9.78
CA ASP A 110 9.29 -2.43 8.93
C ASP A 110 7.83 -2.17 8.53
N HIS A 111 6.97 -3.20 8.49
CA HIS A 111 5.54 -3.02 8.24
C HIS A 111 4.88 -2.31 9.43
N ILE A 112 5.17 -2.78 10.64
CA ILE A 112 4.70 -2.15 11.88
C ILE A 112 5.20 -0.70 11.97
N GLN A 113 6.49 -0.48 11.70
CA GLN A 113 7.11 0.84 11.80
C GLN A 113 6.59 1.79 10.72
N THR A 114 6.34 1.32 9.50
CA THR A 114 5.70 2.10 8.43
C THR A 114 4.32 2.59 8.86
N THR A 115 3.51 1.73 9.47
CA THR A 115 2.17 2.10 9.93
C THR A 115 2.24 3.14 11.05
N GLN A 116 3.14 2.96 12.02
CA GLN A 116 3.37 3.96 13.08
C GLN A 116 3.82 5.31 12.52
N ILE A 117 4.80 5.31 11.60
CA ILE A 117 5.31 6.51 10.93
C ILE A 117 4.18 7.19 10.15
N GLY A 118 3.41 6.45 9.36
CA GLY A 118 2.32 6.98 8.54
C GLY A 118 1.19 7.61 9.36
N GLU A 119 0.78 6.95 10.44
CA GLU A 119 -0.21 7.48 11.38
C GLU A 119 0.27 8.77 12.05
N ALA A 120 1.50 8.79 12.56
CA ALA A 120 2.09 9.98 13.17
C ALA A 120 2.32 11.09 12.14
N ALA A 121 2.73 10.75 10.92
CA ALA A 121 2.96 11.68 9.82
C ALA A 121 1.67 12.37 9.36
N ARG A 122 0.52 11.69 9.37
CA ARG A 122 -0.80 12.33 9.16
C ARG A 122 -1.01 13.49 10.13
N PHE A 123 -0.66 13.31 11.42
CA PHE A 123 -0.74 14.37 12.41
C PHE A 123 0.33 15.44 12.20
N TYR A 124 1.55 15.07 11.84
CA TYR A 124 2.62 16.04 11.56
C TYR A 124 2.30 16.93 10.36
N ALA A 125 1.62 16.38 9.35
CA ALA A 125 1.22 17.10 8.16
C ALA A 125 0.33 18.32 8.47
N LYS A 126 -0.45 18.32 9.57
CA LYS A 126 -1.30 19.47 9.96
C LYS A 126 -0.62 20.53 10.83
N LEU A 127 0.64 20.34 11.24
CA LEU A 127 1.33 21.28 12.12
C LEU A 127 1.63 22.60 11.40
N THR A 128 1.17 23.74 11.92
CA THR A 128 1.37 25.07 11.30
C THR A 128 2.69 25.74 11.68
N LYS A 129 3.32 25.34 12.78
CA LYS A 129 4.59 25.86 13.29
C LYS A 129 5.67 24.78 13.23
N SER A 130 5.95 24.27 12.04
CA SER A 130 6.98 23.26 11.80
C SER A 130 7.88 23.65 10.64
N ASP A 131 9.04 23.00 10.56
CA ASP A 131 10.02 23.06 9.47
C ASP A 131 9.67 22.11 8.31
N ILE A 132 8.50 21.46 8.36
CA ILE A 132 8.05 20.54 7.31
C ILE A 132 7.66 21.37 6.07
N PRO A 133 8.18 21.07 4.88
CA PRO A 133 7.90 21.86 3.68
C PRO A 133 6.46 21.67 3.20
N GLY A 134 5.92 22.72 2.57
CA GLY A 134 4.56 22.76 2.04
C GLY A 134 3.51 23.20 3.08
N ASP A 135 2.32 23.53 2.59
CA ASP A 135 1.21 23.97 3.43
C ASP A 135 0.64 22.82 4.26
N PRO A 136 0.22 23.08 5.51
CA PRO A 136 -0.43 22.08 6.34
C PRO A 136 -1.62 21.40 5.65
N CYS A 137 -1.74 20.09 5.85
CA CYS A 137 -2.90 19.34 5.39
C CYS A 137 -3.21 18.21 6.39
N TYR A 138 -4.47 17.77 6.40
CA TYR A 138 -4.91 16.69 7.28
C TYR A 138 -5.78 15.71 6.48
N PRO A 139 -5.20 14.60 5.99
CA PRO A 139 -5.96 13.55 5.33
C PRO A 139 -7.13 13.07 6.21
N THR A 140 -8.29 12.87 5.61
CA THR A 140 -9.53 12.56 6.36
C THR A 140 -9.60 11.11 6.77
N HIS A 141 -9.03 10.19 5.99
CA HIS A 141 -9.09 8.75 6.24
C HIS A 141 -7.72 8.08 6.26
N ILE A 142 -7.61 7.03 7.08
CA ILE A 142 -6.56 6.02 7.00
C ILE A 142 -7.25 4.66 6.87
N PHE A 143 -6.91 3.92 5.82
CA PHE A 143 -7.27 2.53 5.64
C PHE A 143 -6.02 1.66 5.66
N TYR A 144 -6.18 0.39 6.03
CA TYR A 144 -5.05 -0.52 6.16
C TYR A 144 -5.21 -1.70 5.23
N TYR A 145 -4.28 -1.87 4.30
CA TYR A 145 -4.25 -3.00 3.38
C TYR A 145 -3.55 -4.20 4.02
N LEU A 146 -3.92 -5.41 3.60
CA LEU A 146 -3.36 -6.62 4.20
C LEU A 146 -2.15 -7.13 3.40
N CYS A 147 -0.94 -6.98 3.95
CA CYS A 147 0.31 -7.59 3.46
C CYS A 147 1.06 -8.40 4.55
N SER A 148 0.32 -8.90 5.54
CA SER A 148 0.90 -9.54 6.74
C SER A 148 1.63 -10.85 6.48
N HIS A 149 2.77 -11.03 7.14
CA HIS A 149 3.55 -12.28 7.17
C HIS A 149 3.03 -13.29 8.19
N PHE A 150 2.03 -12.93 9.00
CA PHE A 150 1.36 -13.89 9.86
C PHE A 150 0.27 -14.67 9.14
N ARG A 151 0.06 -15.91 9.57
CA ARG A 151 -1.09 -16.73 9.21
C ARG A 151 -2.29 -16.33 10.08
N VAL A 152 -2.82 -15.13 9.87
CA VAL A 152 -3.92 -14.56 10.63
C VAL A 152 -5.20 -14.48 9.82
N HIS A 153 -6.33 -14.73 10.48
CA HIS A 153 -7.63 -14.32 9.97
C HIS A 153 -7.92 -12.92 10.50
N VAL A 154 -8.15 -11.97 9.60
CA VAL A 154 -8.45 -10.57 9.94
C VAL A 154 -9.86 -10.27 9.46
N THR A 155 -10.71 -9.76 10.35
CA THR A 155 -12.03 -9.27 9.96
C THR A 155 -11.86 -7.91 9.28
N PRO A 156 -12.20 -7.79 7.98
CA PRO A 156 -12.07 -6.52 7.27
C PRO A 156 -13.17 -5.54 7.69
N SER A 157 -12.86 -4.25 7.64
CA SER A 157 -13.85 -3.19 7.76
C SER A 157 -14.65 -3.02 6.46
N PHE A 158 -14.01 -3.27 5.32
CA PHE A 158 -14.68 -3.40 4.02
C PHE A 158 -13.80 -4.23 3.07
N ILE A 159 -14.40 -4.73 2.00
CA ILE A 159 -13.70 -5.48 0.95
C ILE A 159 -14.01 -4.76 -0.37
N LEU A 160 -12.98 -4.50 -1.17
CA LEU A 160 -13.16 -3.97 -2.52
C LEU A 160 -13.11 -5.12 -3.52
N ASP A 161 -14.18 -5.29 -4.30
CA ASP A 161 -14.19 -6.20 -5.44
C ASP A 161 -13.13 -5.76 -6.45
N ILE A 162 -12.23 -6.68 -6.82
CA ILE A 162 -11.16 -6.46 -7.80
C ILE A 162 -11.19 -7.52 -8.90
N SER A 163 -12.34 -8.16 -9.13
CA SER A 163 -12.44 -9.32 -10.02
C SER A 163 -11.98 -9.01 -11.45
N LYS A 164 -12.21 -7.79 -11.93
CA LYS A 164 -11.77 -7.34 -13.26
C LYS A 164 -10.27 -7.03 -13.31
N GLU A 165 -9.70 -6.62 -12.19
CA GLU A 165 -8.32 -6.16 -12.06
C GLU A 165 -7.36 -7.28 -11.64
N PHE A 166 -7.87 -8.38 -11.09
CA PHE A 166 -7.05 -9.41 -10.42
C PHE A 166 -5.99 -10.04 -11.33
N LYS A 167 -6.32 -10.32 -12.61
CA LYS A 167 -5.32 -10.84 -13.55
C LYS A 167 -4.15 -9.88 -13.73
N LYS A 168 -4.44 -8.60 -13.91
CA LYS A 168 -3.41 -7.56 -14.07
C LYS A 168 -2.63 -7.33 -12.77
N LYS A 169 -3.27 -7.47 -11.60
CA LYS A 169 -2.57 -7.49 -10.30
C LYS A 169 -1.49 -8.60 -10.26
N LEU A 170 -1.79 -9.81 -10.72
CA LEU A 170 -0.80 -10.90 -10.78
C LEU A 170 0.33 -10.58 -11.76
N GLU A 171 0.02 -10.02 -12.94
CA GLU A 171 1.05 -9.58 -13.90
C GLU A 171 2.00 -8.55 -13.29
N ILE A 172 1.46 -7.58 -12.55
CA ILE A 172 2.23 -6.55 -11.84
C ILE A 172 3.07 -7.16 -10.71
N ALA A 173 2.50 -8.05 -9.91
CA ALA A 173 3.26 -8.75 -8.86
C ALA A 173 4.45 -9.52 -9.47
N ARG A 174 4.26 -10.14 -10.64
CA ARG A 174 5.31 -10.88 -11.33
C ARG A 174 6.46 -10.00 -11.82
N VAL A 175 6.28 -8.68 -11.95
CA VAL A 175 7.37 -7.76 -12.33
C VAL A 175 8.54 -7.81 -11.34
N TYR A 176 8.24 -8.03 -10.06
CA TYR A 176 9.25 -8.18 -9.01
C TYR A 176 9.95 -9.55 -9.08
N GLN A 177 10.73 -9.75 -10.14
CA GLN A 177 11.48 -10.98 -10.41
C GLN A 177 12.39 -11.31 -9.23
N SER A 178 13.13 -10.35 -8.68
CA SER A 178 14.02 -10.57 -7.55
C SER A 178 13.31 -10.97 -6.24
N GLN A 179 11.99 -10.79 -6.12
CA GLN A 179 11.25 -11.05 -4.87
C GLN A 179 10.17 -12.12 -4.96
N PHE A 180 9.26 -11.94 -5.92
CA PHE A 180 8.07 -12.78 -6.06
C PHE A 180 8.25 -13.85 -7.14
N ALA A 181 9.21 -13.70 -8.04
CA ALA A 181 9.35 -14.59 -9.20
C ALA A 181 10.81 -14.84 -9.59
N TYR A 182 11.70 -15.05 -8.60
CA TYR A 182 13.13 -15.27 -8.89
C TYR A 182 13.38 -16.67 -9.47
N ASP A 183 12.45 -17.59 -9.19
CA ASP A 183 12.28 -18.87 -9.86
C ASP A 183 10.79 -19.23 -9.97
N ASP A 184 10.50 -20.31 -10.70
CA ASP A 184 9.13 -20.78 -10.91
C ASP A 184 8.48 -21.31 -9.62
N GLU A 185 9.26 -21.90 -8.70
CA GLU A 185 8.73 -22.42 -7.44
C GLU A 185 8.19 -21.28 -6.57
N ARG A 186 8.99 -20.22 -6.41
CA ARG A 186 8.60 -18.99 -5.71
C ARG A 186 7.39 -18.36 -6.36
N TRP A 187 7.40 -18.20 -7.69
CA TRP A 187 6.27 -17.60 -8.38
C TRP A 187 4.98 -18.41 -8.20
N ASN A 188 5.06 -19.74 -8.31
CA ASN A 188 3.91 -20.62 -8.09
C ASN A 188 3.36 -20.49 -6.67
N TYR A 189 4.23 -20.41 -5.66
CA TYR A 189 3.82 -20.17 -4.27
C TYR A 189 3.13 -18.81 -4.10
N ILE A 190 3.76 -17.73 -4.56
CA ILE A 190 3.24 -16.36 -4.39
C ILE A 190 1.94 -16.16 -5.15
N SER A 191 1.88 -16.55 -6.42
CA SER A 191 0.67 -16.42 -7.24
C SER A 191 -0.49 -17.24 -6.69
N SER A 192 -0.24 -18.45 -6.19
CA SER A 192 -1.25 -19.27 -5.52
C SER A 192 -1.74 -18.64 -4.22
N SER A 193 -0.84 -18.10 -3.41
CA SER A 193 -1.18 -17.43 -2.16
C SER A 193 -2.02 -16.16 -2.39
N LEU A 194 -1.60 -15.32 -3.34
CA LEU A 194 -2.36 -14.13 -3.74
C LEU A 194 -3.74 -14.53 -4.28
N THR A 195 -3.82 -15.55 -5.13
CA THR A 195 -5.09 -16.07 -5.67
C THR A 195 -6.01 -16.55 -4.55
N ALA A 196 -5.55 -17.46 -3.70
CA ALA A 196 -6.36 -18.01 -2.61
C ALA A 196 -6.87 -16.92 -1.66
N LYS A 197 -6.01 -15.95 -1.31
CA LYS A 197 -6.39 -14.84 -0.43
C LYS A 197 -7.44 -13.94 -1.06
N ASN A 198 -7.27 -13.53 -2.32
CA ASN A 198 -8.22 -12.63 -2.97
C ASN A 198 -9.54 -13.35 -3.27
N GLN A 199 -9.52 -14.65 -3.59
CA GLN A 199 -10.74 -15.46 -3.70
C GLN A 199 -11.49 -15.59 -2.38
N TYR A 200 -10.76 -15.83 -1.28
CA TYR A 200 -11.37 -15.91 0.04
C TYR A 200 -12.18 -14.66 0.38
N TYR A 201 -11.59 -13.47 0.24
CA TYR A 201 -12.29 -12.22 0.53
C TYR A 201 -13.34 -11.86 -0.52
N GLY A 202 -13.12 -12.18 -1.80
CA GLY A 202 -14.14 -12.02 -2.86
C GLY A 202 -15.41 -12.81 -2.54
N ASN A 203 -15.27 -14.06 -2.10
CA ASN A 203 -16.39 -14.92 -1.73
C ASN A 203 -17.23 -14.33 -0.57
N LEU A 204 -16.62 -13.60 0.37
CA LEU A 204 -17.35 -12.95 1.46
C LEU A 204 -18.30 -11.85 0.97
N ILE A 205 -18.06 -11.28 -0.22
CA ILE A 205 -18.91 -10.28 -0.87
C ILE A 205 -19.54 -10.79 -2.18
N ARG A 206 -19.52 -12.10 -2.42
CA ARG A 206 -20.11 -12.78 -3.60
C ARG A 206 -19.49 -12.35 -4.95
N THR A 207 -18.18 -12.12 -4.97
CA THR A 207 -17.39 -11.87 -6.19
C THR A 207 -16.22 -12.85 -6.30
N ASP A 208 -15.58 -12.92 -7.47
CA ASP A 208 -14.48 -13.87 -7.70
C ASP A 208 -13.23 -13.50 -6.89
N TYR A 209 -12.93 -12.20 -6.78
CA TYR A 209 -11.77 -11.69 -6.07
C TYR A 209 -12.07 -10.39 -5.33
N GLY A 210 -11.54 -10.26 -4.11
CA GLY A 210 -11.66 -9.05 -3.31
C GLY A 210 -10.41 -8.78 -2.47
N GLU A 211 -10.09 -7.50 -2.28
CA GLU A 211 -9.03 -7.05 -1.38
C GLU A 211 -9.64 -6.51 -0.08
N PRO A 212 -9.22 -7.05 1.09
CA PRO A 212 -9.70 -6.58 2.38
C PRO A 212 -8.97 -5.31 2.83
N PHE A 213 -9.73 -4.44 3.46
CA PHE A 213 -9.21 -3.26 4.14
C PHE A 213 -9.73 -3.17 5.56
N MET A 214 -8.87 -2.74 6.47
CA MET A 214 -9.20 -2.49 7.85
C MET A 214 -9.26 -0.98 8.09
N SER A 215 -9.95 -0.58 9.15
CA SER A 215 -10.04 0.79 9.63
C SER A 215 -10.06 0.78 11.16
N ARG A 216 -9.38 1.75 11.78
CA ARG A 216 -9.50 2.01 13.22
C ARG A 216 -10.66 2.97 13.54
N GLU A 217 -11.19 3.64 12.52
CA GLU A 217 -12.29 4.59 12.61
C GLU A 217 -13.54 4.00 11.93
N GLN A 218 -14.73 4.44 12.33
CA GLN A 218 -15.97 4.00 11.70
C GLN A 218 -16.07 4.52 10.26
N ILE A 219 -16.61 3.69 9.37
CA ILE A 219 -16.84 4.07 7.97
C ILE A 219 -18.25 4.66 7.88
N GLY A 220 -18.32 5.94 7.53
CA GLY A 220 -19.60 6.62 7.35
C GLY A 220 -20.24 6.26 6.01
N LEU A 221 -21.52 5.89 6.05
CA LEU A 221 -22.36 5.74 4.85
C LEU A 221 -23.14 7.05 4.62
N LYS A 222 -23.25 7.46 3.36
CA LYS A 222 -24.12 8.60 3.00
C LYS A 222 -25.53 8.17 2.70
N ASP A 223 -25.69 6.92 2.25
CA ASP A 223 -26.97 6.33 1.88
C ASP A 223 -26.96 4.83 2.22
N ILE A 224 -28.11 4.27 2.60
CA ILE A 224 -28.21 2.84 2.91
C ILE A 224 -28.01 1.98 1.65
N ARG A 225 -28.28 2.52 0.46
CA ARG A 225 -28.02 1.87 -0.84
C ARG A 225 -26.55 1.52 -1.06
N ASP A 226 -25.63 2.11 -0.29
CA ASP A 226 -24.21 1.77 -0.35
C ASP A 226 -23.93 0.34 0.19
N ILE A 227 -24.87 -0.29 0.91
CA ILE A 227 -24.71 -1.62 1.54
C ILE A 227 -25.89 -2.58 1.31
N LEU A 228 -26.90 -2.20 0.52
CA LEU A 228 -28.05 -3.04 0.13
C LEU A 228 -27.83 -3.61 -1.28
#